data_AF-A0A6C1TUZ1-F1
#
_entry.id   AF-A0A6C1TUZ1-F1
#
_cell.length_a   1.000
_cell.length_b   1.000
_cell.length_c   1.000
_cell.angle_alpha   90.00
_cell.angle_beta   90.00
_cell.angle_gamma   90.00
#
_symmetry.space_group_name_H-M   'P 1'
#
loop_
_entity.id
_entity.type
_entity.pdbx_description
1 polymer ?
#
loop_
_entity_poly.entity_id
_entity_poly.type
_entity_poly.pdbx_seq_one_letter_code
_entity_poly.pdbx_strand_id
1 'polypeptide(L)'
;MQNSEEFQELRKSYRGFTFPVSVAFFVWYIFYVVVATFFPQTMAQPFLGMNVGIWLGIAQFITTFIITYVYVKYANKNIEPRAAHIREVMEG
;
A
#
# COMPACT_ATOMS: atom_id res chain seq x y z
N MET A 1 1.46 -29.69 -15.02
CA MET A 1 2.39 -28.55 -14.88
C MET A 1 1.73 -27.38 -14.14
N GLN A 2 1.13 -27.60 -12.96
CA GLN A 2 0.36 -26.58 -12.21
C GLN A 2 0.62 -26.61 -10.70
N ASN A 3 1.66 -27.35 -10.26
CA ASN A 3 1.92 -27.66 -8.85
C ASN A 3 3.38 -27.46 -8.43
N SER A 4 4.17 -26.65 -9.13
CA SER A 4 5.55 -26.40 -8.67
C SER A 4 5.54 -25.43 -7.49
N GLU A 5 6.31 -25.77 -6.46
CA GLU A 5 6.51 -25.01 -5.22
C GLU A 5 6.81 -23.52 -5.47
N GLU A 6 7.38 -23.18 -6.63
CA GLU A 6 7.62 -21.81 -7.10
C GLU A 6 6.37 -20.91 -7.18
N PHE A 7 5.20 -21.46 -7.53
CA PHE A 7 3.95 -20.69 -7.57
C PHE A 7 3.38 -20.43 -6.17
N GLN A 8 3.61 -21.36 -5.23
CA GLN A 8 3.18 -21.18 -3.84
C GLN A 8 4.06 -20.17 -3.11
N GLU A 9 5.38 -20.20 -3.33
CA GLU A 9 6.30 -19.18 -2.80
C GLU A 9 5.99 -17.78 -3.34
N LEU A 10 5.66 -17.67 -4.63
CA LEU A 10 5.27 -16.39 -5.23
C LEU A 10 4.00 -15.85 -4.58
N ARG A 11 3.00 -16.71 -4.37
CA ARG A 11 1.72 -16.33 -3.73
C ARG A 11 1.88 -15.98 -2.25
N LYS A 12 2.80 -16.64 -1.54
CA LYS A 12 3.13 -16.39 -0.13
C LYS A 12 3.89 -15.08 0.04
N SER A 13 4.83 -14.79 -0.87
CA SER A 13 5.55 -13.52 -0.97
C SER A 13 4.60 -12.35 -1.25
N TYR A 14 3.64 -12.52 -2.17
CA TYR A 14 2.63 -11.50 -2.50
C TYR A 14 1.68 -11.19 -1.33
N ARG A 15 1.19 -12.23 -0.65
CA ARG A 15 0.28 -12.06 0.50
C ARG A 15 0.99 -11.56 1.76
N GLY A 16 2.26 -11.90 1.94
CA GLY A 16 3.04 -11.46 3.10
C GLY A 16 3.27 -9.96 3.15
N PHE A 17 3.40 -9.30 1.99
CA PHE A 17 3.61 -7.86 1.92
C PHE A 17 2.32 -7.06 1.70
N THR A 18 1.50 -7.44 0.72
CA THR A 18 0.32 -6.66 0.33
C THR A 18 -0.76 -6.67 1.40
N PHE A 19 -1.00 -7.81 2.07
CA PHE A 19 -2.08 -7.92 3.05
C PHE A 19 -1.86 -7.03 4.29
N PRO A 20 -0.70 -7.03 4.96
CA PRO A 20 -0.44 -6.11 6.06
C PRO A 20 -0.54 -4.63 5.65
N VAL A 21 -0.06 -4.28 4.45
CA VAL A 21 -0.12 -2.90 3.94
C VAL A 21 -1.57 -2.46 3.72
N SER A 22 -2.41 -3.32 3.13
CA SER A 22 -3.85 -3.03 3.00
C SER A 22 -4.53 -2.88 4.35
N VAL A 23 -4.25 -3.75 5.32
CA VAL A 23 -4.81 -3.63 6.69
C VAL A 23 -4.38 -2.32 7.33
N ALA A 24 -3.11 -1.95 7.24
CA ALA A 24 -2.61 -0.68 7.76
C ALA A 24 -3.32 0.52 7.11
N PHE A 25 -3.53 0.48 5.79
CA PHE A 25 -4.27 1.51 5.07
C PHE A 25 -5.72 1.62 5.56
N PHE A 26 -6.43 0.51 5.71
CA PHE A 26 -7.81 0.54 6.22
C PHE A 26 -7.89 1.05 7.65
N VAL A 27 -6.98 0.63 8.53
CA VAL A 27 -6.92 1.13 9.91
C VAL A 27 -6.68 2.64 9.91
N TRP A 28 -5.75 3.13 9.07
CA TRP A 28 -5.45 4.55 8.95
C TRP A 28 -6.62 5.37 8.39
N TYR A 29 -7.33 4.84 7.40
CA TYR A 29 -8.53 5.47 6.86
C TYR A 29 -9.66 5.53 7.89
N ILE A 30 -9.94 4.43 8.60
CA ILE A 30 -10.96 4.38 9.65
C ILE A 30 -10.61 5.36 10.78
N PHE A 31 -9.33 5.41 11.18
CA PHE A 31 -8.85 6.39 12.16
C PHE A 31 -9.21 7.83 11.73
N TYR A 32 -8.92 8.20 10.47
CA TYR A 32 -9.29 9.50 9.94
C TYR A 32 -10.79 9.77 10.01
N VAL A 33 -11.63 8.80 9.59
CA VAL A 33 -13.10 8.94 9.63
C VAL A 33 -13.60 9.11 11.07
N VAL A 34 -13.13 8.29 12.01
CA VAL A 34 -13.52 8.39 13.43
C VAL A 34 -13.13 9.74 14.00
N VAL A 35 -11.90 10.22 13.74
CA VAL A 35 -11.48 11.55 14.20
C VAL A 35 -12.32 12.65 13.56
N ALA A 36 -12.61 12.55 12.27
CA ALA A 36 -13.43 13.52 11.55
C ALA A 36 -14.85 13.62 12.09
N THR A 37 -15.46 12.48 12.42
CA THR A 37 -16.85 12.41 12.86
C THR A 37 -17.02 12.74 14.34
N PHE A 38 -16.16 12.20 15.21
CA PHE A 38 -16.32 12.32 16.65
C PHE A 38 -15.52 13.47 17.28
N PHE A 39 -14.49 13.97 16.58
CA PHE A 39 -13.61 15.04 17.08
C PHE A 39 -13.50 16.21 16.09
N PRO A 40 -14.63 16.81 15.65
CA PRO A 40 -14.61 17.90 14.66
C PRO A 40 -13.88 19.15 15.17
N GLN A 41 -13.87 19.39 16.49
CA GLN A 41 -13.15 20.51 17.10
C GLN A 41 -11.64 20.34 16.93
N THR A 42 -11.11 19.11 17.07
CA THR A 42 -9.70 18.80 16.83
C THR A 42 -9.35 19.00 15.36
N MET A 43 -10.22 18.57 14.43
CA MET A 43 -10.01 18.78 12.99
C MET A 43 -9.97 20.27 12.62
N ALA A 44 -10.74 21.12 13.32
CA ALA A 44 -10.79 22.55 13.09
C ALA A 44 -9.64 23.34 13.74
N GLN A 45 -8.83 22.71 14.62
CA GLN A 45 -7.72 23.38 15.28
C GLN A 45 -6.73 23.93 14.24
N PRO A 46 -6.38 25.23 14.29
CA PRO A 46 -5.37 25.80 13.42
C PRO A 46 -3.99 25.23 13.79
N PHE A 47 -3.26 24.79 12.77
CA PHE A 47 -1.92 24.22 12.85
C PHE A 47 -1.12 24.54 11.59
N LEU A 48 0.03 25.20 11.75
CA LEU A 48 0.96 25.55 10.66
C LEU A 48 0.29 26.20 9.44
N GLY A 49 -0.62 27.17 9.66
CA GLY A 49 -1.28 27.91 8.59
C GLY A 49 -2.48 27.23 7.93
N MET A 50 -2.81 26.00 8.32
CA MET A 50 -4.04 25.29 7.93
C MET A 50 -4.73 24.73 9.18
N ASN A 51 -5.77 23.93 9.05
CA ASN A 51 -6.32 23.19 10.19
C ASN A 51 -5.79 21.74 10.20
N VAL A 52 -5.85 21.09 11.36
CA VAL A 52 -5.40 19.70 11.54
C VAL A 52 -6.09 18.74 10.59
N GLY A 53 -7.38 18.97 10.28
CA GLY A 53 -8.14 18.13 9.35
C GLY A 53 -7.57 18.13 7.94
N ILE A 54 -7.15 19.30 7.43
CA ILE A 54 -6.49 19.42 6.13
C ILE A 54 -5.15 18.67 6.15
N TRP A 55 -4.35 18.81 7.20
CA TRP A 55 -3.09 18.08 7.33
C TRP A 55 -3.29 16.57 7.36
N LEU A 56 -4.28 16.08 8.11
CA LEU A 56 -4.63 14.66 8.13
C LEU A 56 -5.13 14.18 6.76
N GLY A 57 -5.92 15.00 6.05
CA GLY A 57 -6.35 14.71 4.68
C GLY A 57 -5.17 14.62 3.70
N ILE A 58 -4.22 15.55 3.76
CA ILE A 58 -2.98 15.50 2.96
C ILE A 58 -2.17 14.25 3.30
N ALA A 59 -2.06 13.89 4.59
CA ALA A 59 -1.37 12.69 5.03
C ALA A 59 -2.01 11.41 4.44
N GLN A 60 -3.33 11.36 4.25
CA GLN A 60 -4.01 10.25 3.55
C GLN A 60 -3.51 10.10 2.11
N PHE A 61 -3.39 11.20 1.36
CA PHE A 61 -2.86 11.16 0.00
C PHE A 61 -1.40 10.74 -0.03
N ILE A 62 -0.54 11.34 0.80
CA ILE A 62 0.88 11.02 0.87
C ILE A 62 1.09 9.54 1.21
N THR A 63 0.37 9.01 2.21
CA THR A 63 0.46 7.58 2.58
C THR A 63 0.02 6.67 1.43
N THR A 64 -1.03 7.03 0.69
CA THR A 64 -1.48 6.27 -0.50
C THR A 64 -0.39 6.20 -1.59
N PHE A 65 0.28 7.33 -1.86
CA PHE A 65 1.38 7.35 -2.82
C PHE A 65 2.59 6.55 -2.32
N ILE A 66 2.93 6.64 -1.04
CA ILE A 66 3.99 5.84 -0.43
C ILE A 66 3.68 4.35 -0.56
N ILE A 67 2.46 3.93 -0.24
CA ILE A 67 2.02 2.53 -0.37
C ILE A 67 2.19 2.05 -1.81
N THR A 68 1.72 2.84 -2.78
CA THR A 68 1.85 2.52 -4.20
C THR A 68 3.32 2.42 -4.62
N TYR A 69 4.15 3.38 -4.22
CA TYR A 69 5.58 3.39 -4.54
C TYR A 69 6.32 2.18 -3.95
N VAL A 70 6.07 1.87 -2.67
CA VAL A 70 6.70 0.71 -2.02
C VAL A 70 6.23 -0.58 -2.69
N TYR A 71 4.95 -0.67 -3.07
CA TYR A 71 4.43 -1.80 -3.83
C TYR A 71 5.12 -1.94 -5.19
N VAL A 72 5.24 -0.87 -5.98
CA VAL A 72 5.94 -0.90 -7.28
C VAL A 72 7.39 -1.32 -7.10
N LYS A 73 8.10 -0.76 -6.10
CA LYS A 73 9.47 -1.15 -5.77
C LYS A 73 9.57 -2.64 -5.40
N TYR A 74 8.61 -3.15 -4.62
CA TYR A 74 8.53 -4.56 -4.26
C TYR A 74 8.25 -5.46 -5.46
N ALA A 75 7.32 -5.05 -6.33
CA ALA A 75 6.95 -5.76 -7.55
C ALA A 75 8.13 -5.85 -8.51
N ASN A 76 8.83 -4.75 -8.78
CA ASN A 76 9.98 -4.73 -9.68
C ASN A 76 11.11 -5.63 -9.16
N LYS A 77 11.33 -5.66 -7.84
CA LYS A 77 12.38 -6.50 -7.25
C LYS A 77 12.05 -8.00 -7.27
N ASN A 78 10.77 -8.38 -7.08
CA ASN A 78 10.39 -9.77 -6.82
C ASN A 78 9.58 -10.44 -7.95
N ILE A 79 8.98 -9.67 -8.86
CA ILE A 79 8.03 -10.14 -9.87
C ILE A 79 8.61 -9.98 -11.29
N GLU A 80 9.16 -8.80 -11.62
CA GLU A 80 9.76 -8.55 -12.93
C GLU A 80 10.89 -9.52 -13.33
N PRO A 81 11.85 -9.91 -12.46
CA PRO A 81 12.89 -10.87 -12.84
C PRO A 81 12.32 -12.25 -13.23
N ARG A 82 11.18 -12.64 -12.63
CA ARG A 82 10.48 -13.89 -12.99
C ARG A 82 9.71 -13.75 -14.31
N ALA A 83 9.13 -12.58 -14.58
CA ALA A 83 8.44 -12.30 -15.84
C ALA A 83 9.41 -12.25 -17.04
N ALA A 84 10.62 -11.70 -16.85
CA ALA A 84 11.68 -11.68 -17.85
C ALA A 84 12.12 -13.10 -18.23
N HIS A 85 12.36 -13.97 -17.25
CA HIS A 85 12.77 -15.36 -17.48
C HIS A 85 11.70 -16.19 -18.23
N ILE A 86 10.41 -15.96 -17.97
CA ILE A 86 9.33 -16.66 -18.68
C ILE A 86 9.21 -16.18 -20.14
N ARG A 87 9.43 -14.90 -20.40
CA ARG A 87 9.49 -14.36 -21.77
C ARG A 87 10.64 -14.98 -22.56
N GLU A 88 11.82 -15.07 -21.96
CA GLU A 88 13.02 -15.62 -22.61
C GLU A 88 12.83 -17.10 -23.02
N VAL A 89 12.13 -17.89 -22.20
CA VAL A 89 11.80 -19.29 -22.50
C VAL A 89 10.69 -19.44 -23.55
N MET A 90 9.86 -18.41 -23.76
CA MET A 90 8.77 -18.42 -24.74
C MET A 90 9.17 -17.82 -26.09
N GLU A 91 10.18 -16.95 -26.13
CA GLU A 91 10.69 -16.30 -27.34
C GLU A 91 11.92 -17.00 -27.95
N GLY A 92 12.54 -17.94 -27.23
CA GLY A 92 13.61 -18.83 -27.74
C GLY A 92 13.10 -20.23 -28.09
#